data_AF-A0A2S0MKI2-F1
#
_entry.id   AF-A0A2S0MKI2-F1
#
_cell.length_a   1.000
_cell.length_b   1.000
_cell.length_c   1.000
_cell.angle_alpha   90.00
_cell.angle_beta   90.00
_cell.angle_gamma   90.00
#
_symmetry.space_group_name_H-M   'P 1'
#
loop_
_entity.id
_entity.type
_entity.pdbx_description
1 polymer ?
#
loop_
_entity_poly.entity_id
_entity_poly.type
_entity_poly.pdbx_seq_one_letter_code
_entity_poly.pdbx_strand_id
1 'polypeptide(L)'
;MRMIHMCLSLLLTASPLLAQSGAAIGLAAPAEIVESGLLGHLLPRFSLKTGIRVQPDPDGTLVLASEPPGVAVFADDRATYYLRGGDSGSNSDGAARFRDWLTSEIGRRTVAAFSPEGAPRFTPVTAAPAEPGVPVFDGNAARGEELSFAHCGRCHVIGPKNRMNGLGSTPSFAVLRTLPDWDMRFEGFFARNPHGAFTQIEGVTPPFDPARPPPIVPLRLKPGELEAILAYVSAIAPADLGAPLRHQ
;
A
#
# COMPACT_ATOMS: atom_id res chain seq x y z
N MET A 1 -4.39 -64.31 54.49
CA MET A 1 -3.30 -63.40 54.88
C MET A 1 -2.59 -62.91 53.63
N ARG A 2 -2.33 -61.59 53.55
CA ARG A 2 -1.53 -60.82 52.55
C ARG A 2 -2.21 -60.56 51.20
N MET A 3 -2.74 -59.37 50.90
CA MET A 3 -2.15 -58.01 50.71
C MET A 3 -1.26 -57.86 49.47
N ILE A 4 -1.36 -56.65 48.86
CA ILE A 4 -0.47 -55.95 47.90
C ILE A 4 -1.11 -55.82 46.50
N HIS A 5 -1.88 -54.76 46.21
CA HIS A 5 -1.49 -53.36 45.85
C HIS A 5 -0.84 -53.22 44.48
N MET A 6 -1.61 -52.74 43.48
CA MET A 6 -1.08 -51.83 42.45
C MET A 6 -2.21 -51.01 41.81
N CYS A 7 -2.60 -49.93 42.48
CA CYS A 7 -3.30 -48.79 41.86
C CYS A 7 -2.26 -47.68 41.70
N LEU A 8 -1.70 -47.52 40.50
CA LEU A 8 -0.79 -46.42 40.18
C LEU A 8 -1.50 -45.42 39.25
N SER A 9 -2.21 -44.51 39.90
CA SER A 9 -2.33 -43.08 39.59
C SER A 9 -1.83 -42.60 38.21
N LEU A 10 -2.77 -42.46 37.28
CA LEU A 10 -2.64 -41.59 36.11
C LEU A 10 -3.22 -40.21 36.45
N LEU A 11 -2.39 -39.36 37.07
CA LEU A 11 -2.71 -37.94 37.29
C LEU A 11 -2.58 -37.20 35.94
N LEU A 12 -3.72 -37.01 35.29
CA LEU A 12 -3.89 -36.13 34.13
C LEU A 12 -3.59 -34.69 34.57
N THR A 13 -2.39 -34.20 34.31
CA THR A 13 -2.08 -32.77 34.37
C THR A 13 -2.75 -32.09 33.19
N ALA A 14 -3.98 -31.63 33.40
CA ALA A 14 -4.64 -30.69 32.49
C ALA A 14 -3.89 -29.35 32.59
N SER A 15 -2.85 -29.19 31.77
CA SER A 15 -2.25 -27.88 31.53
C SER A 15 -3.32 -26.99 30.90
N PRO A 16 -3.66 -25.84 31.48
CA PRO A 16 -4.48 -24.87 30.79
C PRO A 16 -3.69 -24.44 29.55
N LEU A 17 -4.22 -24.73 28.37
CA LEU A 17 -3.76 -24.13 27.14
C LEU A 17 -4.00 -22.62 27.31
N LEU A 18 -2.98 -21.87 27.72
CA LEU A 18 -2.97 -20.42 27.64
C LEU A 18 -3.11 -20.08 26.16
N ALA A 19 -4.34 -19.85 25.71
CA ALA A 19 -4.60 -19.20 24.45
C ALA A 19 -3.82 -17.88 24.48
N GLN A 20 -2.75 -17.81 23.68
CA GLN A 20 -2.04 -16.56 23.41
C GLN A 20 -3.05 -15.62 22.74
N SER A 21 -3.79 -14.89 23.55
CA SER A 21 -4.55 -13.74 23.09
C SER A 21 -3.48 -12.68 22.85
N GLY A 22 -2.98 -12.61 21.61
CA GLY A 22 -2.12 -11.52 21.18
C GLY A 22 -2.75 -10.19 21.58
N ALA A 23 -1.91 -9.19 21.85
CA ALA A 23 -2.37 -7.85 22.21
C ALA A 23 -3.41 -7.35 21.20
N ALA A 24 -4.50 -6.75 21.69
CA ALA A 24 -5.56 -6.25 20.83
C ALA A 24 -5.01 -5.20 19.84
N ILE A 25 -5.51 -5.24 18.62
CA ILE A 25 -5.15 -4.28 17.57
C ILE A 25 -5.95 -3.00 17.83
N GLY A 26 -5.27 -1.88 18.03
CA GLY A 26 -5.90 -0.57 18.16
C GLY A 26 -6.36 -0.04 16.79
N LEU A 27 -7.61 0.40 16.72
CA LEU A 27 -8.24 1.03 15.55
C LEU A 27 -8.60 2.48 15.86
N ALA A 28 -7.88 3.42 15.26
CA ALA A 28 -8.26 4.82 15.26
C ALA A 28 -9.36 5.06 14.21
N ALA A 29 -10.40 5.79 14.59
CA ALA A 29 -11.50 6.12 13.70
C ALA A 29 -12.01 7.54 13.98
N PRO A 30 -12.62 8.21 12.99
CA PRO A 30 -13.25 9.52 13.18
C PRO A 30 -14.36 9.46 14.23
N ALA A 31 -14.58 10.56 14.94
CA ALA A 31 -15.55 10.63 16.05
C ALA A 31 -16.95 10.22 15.58
N GLU A 32 -17.35 10.64 14.39
CA GLU A 32 -18.64 10.31 13.78
C GLU A 32 -18.85 8.81 13.56
N ILE A 33 -17.78 8.04 13.33
CA ILE A 33 -17.83 6.58 13.21
C ILE A 33 -17.91 5.92 14.58
N VAL A 34 -17.14 6.41 15.55
CA VAL A 34 -17.16 5.90 16.93
C VAL A 34 -18.54 6.12 17.55
N GLU A 35 -19.06 7.35 17.45
CA GLU A 35 -20.36 7.76 17.98
C GLU A 35 -21.54 7.10 17.25
N SER A 36 -21.36 6.72 15.98
CA SER A 36 -22.42 6.01 15.25
C SER A 36 -22.78 4.66 15.86
N GLY A 37 -21.87 4.04 16.62
CA GLY A 37 -22.02 2.67 17.13
C GLY A 37 -21.66 1.58 16.12
N LEU A 38 -21.26 1.94 14.89
CA LEU A 38 -20.86 0.99 13.85
C LEU A 38 -19.72 0.07 14.31
N LEU A 39 -18.71 0.60 14.99
CA LEU A 39 -17.60 -0.22 15.51
C LEU A 39 -18.09 -1.25 16.54
N GLY A 40 -19.01 -0.86 17.42
CA GLY A 40 -19.67 -1.77 18.36
C GLY A 40 -20.46 -2.88 17.66
N HIS A 41 -20.93 -2.64 16.43
CA HIS A 41 -21.57 -3.65 15.60
C HIS A 41 -20.55 -4.55 14.87
N LEU A 42 -19.49 -3.98 14.30
CA LEU A 42 -18.54 -4.72 13.46
C LEU A 42 -17.57 -5.59 14.27
N LEU A 43 -16.91 -4.99 15.28
CA LEU A 43 -15.75 -5.60 15.93
C LEU A 43 -16.07 -6.93 16.65
N PRO A 44 -17.19 -7.07 17.39
CA PRO A 44 -17.52 -8.34 18.03
C PRO A 44 -17.74 -9.49 17.02
N ARG A 45 -18.30 -9.20 15.85
CA ARG A 45 -18.58 -10.21 14.81
C ARG A 45 -17.30 -10.68 14.14
N PHE A 46 -16.38 -9.75 13.88
CA PHE A 46 -15.05 -10.09 13.41
C PHE A 46 -14.30 -10.96 14.44
N SER A 47 -14.26 -10.54 15.70
CA SER A 47 -13.55 -11.25 16.77
C SER A 47 -14.13 -12.64 17.02
N LEU A 48 -15.45 -12.80 17.00
CA LEU A 48 -16.10 -14.10 17.17
C LEU A 48 -15.71 -15.09 16.07
N LYS A 49 -15.61 -14.63 14.82
CA LYS A 49 -15.30 -15.49 13.68
C LYS A 49 -13.80 -15.82 13.57
N THR A 50 -12.93 -14.91 13.98
CA THR A 50 -11.49 -15.00 13.68
C THR A 50 -10.60 -15.24 14.89
N GLY A 51 -11.10 -15.01 16.10
CA GLY A 51 -10.31 -15.01 17.34
C GLY A 51 -9.40 -13.79 17.51
N ILE A 52 -9.36 -12.87 16.54
CA ILE A 52 -8.52 -11.66 16.57
C ILE A 52 -9.31 -10.54 17.24
N ARG A 53 -8.68 -9.86 18.22
CA ARG A 53 -9.28 -8.70 18.88
C ARG A 53 -8.82 -7.41 18.20
N VAL A 54 -9.80 -6.64 17.73
CA VAL A 54 -9.63 -5.26 17.27
C VAL A 54 -10.48 -4.40 18.19
N GLN A 55 -9.94 -3.29 18.68
CA GLN A 55 -10.63 -2.38 19.60
C GLN A 55 -10.45 -0.93 19.17
N PRO A 56 -11.44 -0.06 19.41
CA PRO A 56 -11.26 1.38 19.19
C PRO A 56 -10.12 1.90 20.06
N ASP A 57 -9.18 2.62 19.44
CA ASP A 57 -8.01 3.19 20.08
C ASP A 57 -7.57 4.43 19.26
N PRO A 58 -7.69 5.66 19.79
CA PRO A 58 -7.29 6.88 19.08
C PRO A 58 -5.84 6.87 18.60
N ASP A 59 -4.96 6.15 19.31
CA ASP A 59 -3.54 6.00 19.00
C ASP A 59 -3.23 4.67 18.29
N GLY A 60 -4.28 4.00 17.80
CA GLY A 60 -4.20 2.72 17.10
C GLY A 60 -3.41 2.77 15.79
N THR A 61 -2.65 1.71 15.50
CA THR A 61 -1.86 1.62 14.26
C THR A 61 -2.69 1.36 13.02
N LEU A 62 -3.91 0.84 13.20
CA LEU A 62 -4.91 0.69 12.15
C LEU A 62 -5.81 1.93 12.17
N VAL A 63 -6.06 2.53 11.01
CA VAL A 63 -6.77 3.83 10.92
C VAL A 63 -7.90 3.75 9.90
N LEU A 64 -9.10 4.16 10.29
CA LEU A 64 -10.17 4.56 9.38
C LEU A 64 -10.07 6.06 9.10
N ALA A 65 -10.12 6.45 7.83
CA ALA A 65 -10.06 7.84 7.40
C ALA A 65 -11.09 8.14 6.31
N SER A 66 -11.62 9.35 6.25
CA SER A 66 -12.56 9.81 5.22
C SER A 66 -11.88 10.22 3.91
N GLU A 67 -10.55 10.08 3.82
CA GLU A 67 -9.74 10.44 2.66
C GLU A 67 -8.72 9.35 2.33
N PRO A 68 -8.37 9.17 1.03
CA PRO A 68 -7.25 8.34 0.60
C PRO A 68 -5.91 8.78 1.25
N PRO A 69 -4.88 7.93 1.27
CA PRO A 69 -4.83 6.55 0.73
C PRO A 69 -5.45 5.52 1.68
N GLY A 70 -5.69 4.30 1.19
CA GLY A 70 -6.16 3.14 1.96
C GLY A 70 -7.13 2.26 1.17
N VAL A 71 -7.62 1.20 1.79
CA VAL A 71 -8.64 0.32 1.19
C VAL A 71 -10.02 0.88 1.51
N ALA A 72 -10.78 1.28 0.49
CA ALA A 72 -12.17 1.73 0.65
C ALA A 72 -13.03 0.59 1.20
N VAL A 73 -13.77 0.84 2.30
CA VAL A 73 -14.50 -0.21 3.02
C VAL A 73 -16.01 0.03 3.04
N PHE A 74 -16.43 1.26 3.31
CA PHE A 74 -17.84 1.66 3.36
C PHE A 74 -17.96 3.17 3.19
N ALA A 75 -19.17 3.65 2.93
CA ALA A 75 -19.48 5.07 2.78
C ALA A 75 -20.76 5.41 3.56
N ASP A 76 -20.93 6.68 3.88
CA ASP A 76 -22.22 7.28 4.28
C ASP A 76 -22.64 8.35 3.26
N ASP A 77 -23.58 9.20 3.63
CA ASP A 77 -24.06 10.33 2.82
C ASP A 77 -23.01 11.44 2.61
N ARG A 78 -21.93 11.44 3.40
CA ARG A 78 -20.93 12.51 3.44
C ARG A 78 -19.60 12.10 2.83
N ALA A 79 -19.15 10.88 3.08
CA ALA A 79 -17.81 10.45 2.71
C ALA A 79 -17.70 8.93 2.48
N THR A 80 -16.63 8.55 1.77
CA THR A 80 -16.14 7.17 1.73
C THR A 80 -15.01 7.01 2.74
N TYR A 81 -15.03 5.92 3.49
CA TYR A 81 -14.05 5.62 4.52
C TYR A 81 -13.05 4.56 4.01
N TYR A 82 -11.78 4.83 4.27
CA TYR A 82 -10.62 4.06 3.85
C TYR A 82 -9.91 3.50 5.08
N LEU A 83 -9.62 2.20 5.08
CA LEU A 83 -8.83 1.53 6.10
C LEU A 83 -7.37 1.48 5.67
N ARG A 84 -6.47 1.95 6.54
CA ARG A 84 -5.02 2.01 6.29
C ARG A 84 -4.21 1.66 7.53
N GLY A 85 -2.93 1.35 7.34
CA GLY A 85 -2.01 1.03 8.43
C GLY A 85 -2.12 -0.40 8.92
N GLY A 86 -1.35 -0.69 9.97
CA GLY A 86 -1.17 -2.04 10.50
C GLY A 86 -0.30 -2.96 9.65
N ASP A 87 0.38 -2.48 8.61
CA ASP A 87 1.16 -3.33 7.69
C ASP A 87 2.54 -3.74 8.23
N SER A 88 2.88 -3.39 9.47
CA SER A 88 4.16 -3.68 10.10
C SER A 88 4.02 -4.01 11.58
N GLY A 89 4.94 -4.83 12.10
CA GLY A 89 4.94 -5.27 13.50
C GLY A 89 4.18 -6.59 13.73
N SER A 90 4.10 -6.99 15.01
CA SER A 90 3.56 -8.29 15.44
C SER A 90 2.07 -8.49 15.12
N ASN A 91 1.33 -7.41 14.90
CA ASN A 91 -0.11 -7.43 14.65
C ASN A 91 -0.48 -7.33 13.16
N SER A 92 0.50 -7.37 12.26
CA SER A 92 0.29 -7.14 10.82
C SER A 92 -0.61 -8.17 10.16
N ASP A 93 -0.47 -9.45 10.51
CA ASP A 93 -1.38 -10.51 10.03
C ASP A 93 -2.84 -10.24 10.47
N GLY A 94 -3.04 -9.87 11.73
CA GLY A 94 -4.38 -9.59 12.24
C GLY A 94 -5.02 -8.34 11.60
N ALA A 95 -4.21 -7.31 11.32
CA ALA A 95 -4.66 -6.11 10.61
C ALA A 95 -5.06 -6.42 9.15
N ALA A 96 -4.25 -7.23 8.45
CA ALA A 96 -4.59 -7.71 7.10
C ALA A 96 -5.88 -8.53 7.12
N ARG A 97 -6.04 -9.48 8.06
CA ARG A 97 -7.26 -10.29 8.19
C ARG A 97 -8.50 -9.47 8.51
N PHE A 98 -8.37 -8.39 9.28
CA PHE A 98 -9.49 -7.49 9.53
C PHE A 98 -9.91 -6.73 8.26
N ARG A 99 -8.94 -6.23 7.49
CA ARG A 99 -9.18 -5.56 6.20
C ARG A 99 -9.84 -6.49 5.18
N ASP A 100 -9.35 -7.72 5.07
CA ASP A 100 -9.90 -8.74 4.19
C ASP A 100 -11.33 -9.11 4.60
N TRP A 101 -11.56 -9.28 5.90
CA TRP A 101 -12.90 -9.56 6.41
C TRP A 101 -13.87 -8.43 6.10
N LEU A 102 -13.47 -7.17 6.35
CA LEU A 102 -14.33 -6.01 6.18
C LEU A 102 -14.74 -5.81 4.71
N THR A 103 -13.83 -6.11 3.78
CA THR A 103 -14.09 -6.05 2.33
C THR A 103 -14.71 -7.34 1.76
N SER A 104 -14.81 -8.42 2.52
CA SER A 104 -15.47 -9.66 2.08
C SER A 104 -16.99 -9.52 1.99
N GLU A 105 -17.67 -10.50 1.38
CA GLU A 105 -19.14 -10.53 1.35
C GLU A 105 -19.75 -10.44 2.76
N ILE A 106 -19.18 -11.17 3.74
CA ILE A 106 -19.71 -11.16 5.11
C ILE A 106 -19.51 -9.80 5.79
N GLY A 107 -18.36 -9.15 5.59
CA GLY A 107 -18.08 -7.81 6.12
C GLY A 107 -19.01 -6.77 5.52
N ARG A 108 -19.13 -6.76 4.19
CA ARG A 108 -20.03 -5.85 3.47
C ARG A 108 -21.49 -6.00 3.87
N ARG A 109 -21.97 -7.25 4.03
CA ARG A 109 -23.32 -7.52 4.55
C ARG A 109 -23.50 -7.05 5.99
N THR A 110 -22.47 -7.16 6.81
CA THR A 110 -22.50 -6.68 8.20
C THR A 110 -22.59 -5.16 8.25
N VAL A 111 -21.85 -4.44 7.41
CA VAL A 111 -22.00 -2.98 7.26
C VAL A 111 -23.41 -2.62 6.80
N ALA A 112 -23.92 -3.26 5.74
CA ALA A 112 -25.26 -2.96 5.21
C ALA A 112 -26.38 -3.27 6.21
N ALA A 113 -26.19 -4.25 7.10
CA ALA A 113 -27.15 -4.61 8.13
C ALA A 113 -27.13 -3.63 9.34
N PHE A 114 -26.18 -2.70 9.39
CA PHE A 114 -26.13 -1.70 10.45
C PHE A 114 -27.15 -0.59 10.17
N SER A 115 -28.27 -0.66 10.89
CA SER A 115 -29.37 0.30 10.80
C SER A 115 -29.72 0.85 12.19
N PRO A 116 -28.93 1.81 12.71
CA PRO A 116 -29.31 2.52 13.94
C PRO A 116 -30.64 3.22 13.68
N GLU A 117 -31.58 3.13 14.61
CA GLU A 117 -32.92 3.73 14.50
C GLU A 117 -33.79 3.21 13.32
N GLY A 118 -33.41 2.07 12.74
CA GLY A 118 -34.20 1.40 11.69
C GLY A 118 -33.92 1.87 10.25
N ALA A 119 -32.96 2.78 10.04
CA ALA A 119 -32.53 3.22 8.72
C ALA A 119 -31.06 2.85 8.46
N PRO A 120 -30.71 2.29 7.27
CA PRO A 120 -29.32 2.04 6.90
C PRO A 120 -28.55 3.37 6.82
N ARG A 121 -27.47 3.48 7.60
CA ARG A 121 -26.61 4.69 7.63
C ARG A 121 -25.33 4.53 6.81
N PHE A 122 -24.81 3.31 6.71
CA PHE A 122 -23.57 3.02 5.99
C PHE A 122 -23.83 2.03 4.85
N THR A 123 -23.24 2.30 3.70
CA THR A 123 -23.30 1.44 2.53
C THR A 123 -21.93 0.81 2.29
N PRO A 124 -21.82 -0.52 2.14
CA PRO A 124 -20.55 -1.15 1.83
C PRO A 124 -20.05 -0.75 0.44
N VAL A 125 -18.74 -0.55 0.31
CA VAL A 125 -18.13 -0.37 -1.02
C VAL A 125 -18.07 -1.73 -1.71
N THR A 126 -18.81 -1.89 -2.80
CA THR A 126 -18.92 -3.14 -3.59
C THR A 126 -18.07 -3.13 -4.85
N ALA A 127 -17.66 -1.96 -5.32
CA ALA A 127 -16.67 -1.87 -6.39
C ALA A 127 -15.31 -2.33 -5.83
N ALA A 128 -14.59 -3.18 -6.58
CA ALA A 128 -13.15 -3.28 -6.40
C ALA A 128 -12.59 -1.84 -6.39
N PRO A 129 -11.61 -1.51 -5.53
CA PRO A 129 -10.96 -0.21 -5.60
C PRO A 129 -10.65 0.04 -7.08
N ALA A 130 -11.19 1.12 -7.64
CA ALA A 130 -10.72 1.55 -8.95
C ALA A 130 -9.21 1.61 -8.81
N GLU A 131 -8.48 0.81 -9.59
CA GLU A 131 -7.04 1.00 -9.66
C GLU A 131 -6.85 2.50 -9.90
N PRO A 132 -6.06 3.20 -9.07
CA PRO A 132 -5.85 4.62 -9.27
C PRO A 132 -5.51 4.78 -10.75
N GLY A 133 -6.37 5.52 -11.47
CA GLY A 133 -6.22 5.66 -12.91
C GLY A 133 -4.79 6.10 -13.18
N VAL A 134 -4.15 5.50 -14.18
CA VAL A 134 -2.78 5.88 -14.57
C VAL A 134 -2.74 7.41 -14.64
N PRO A 135 -1.87 8.08 -13.85
CA PRO A 135 -1.79 9.53 -13.86
C PRO A 135 -1.69 10.03 -15.29
N VAL A 136 -2.59 10.95 -15.65
CA VAL A 136 -2.63 11.56 -16.97
C VAL A 136 -1.68 12.74 -16.94
N PHE A 137 -0.64 12.68 -17.77
CA PHE A 137 0.30 13.77 -17.97
C PHE A 137 0.04 14.40 -19.32
N ASP A 138 -0.14 15.72 -19.36
CA ASP A 138 -0.47 16.48 -20.57
C ASP A 138 0.73 16.70 -21.52
N GLY A 139 1.90 16.14 -21.17
CA GLY A 139 3.12 16.26 -21.96
C GLY A 139 3.05 15.56 -23.32
N ASN A 140 3.91 16.00 -24.25
CA ASN A 140 4.05 15.33 -25.55
C ASN A 140 4.88 14.04 -25.40
N ALA A 141 4.22 12.88 -25.42
CA ALA A 141 4.88 11.57 -25.25
C ALA A 141 5.95 11.25 -26.31
N ALA A 142 5.78 11.68 -27.57
CA ALA A 142 6.79 11.47 -28.60
C ALA A 142 8.07 12.27 -28.28
N ARG A 143 7.90 13.52 -27.83
CA ARG A 143 9.02 14.33 -27.34
C ARG A 143 9.63 13.72 -26.07
N GLY A 144 8.80 13.15 -25.21
CA GLY A 144 9.22 12.41 -24.01
C GLY A 144 10.10 11.21 -24.32
N GLU A 145 9.80 10.45 -25.37
CA GLU A 145 10.63 9.32 -25.83
C GLU A 145 12.02 9.80 -26.27
N GLU A 146 12.08 10.87 -27.07
CA GLU A 146 13.34 11.47 -27.52
C GLU A 146 14.21 11.93 -26.34
N LEU A 147 13.61 12.66 -25.41
CA LEU A 147 14.26 13.15 -24.20
C LEU A 147 14.73 11.97 -23.33
N SER A 148 13.88 10.98 -23.11
CA SER A 148 14.21 9.79 -22.33
C SER A 148 15.38 9.02 -22.94
N PHE A 149 15.40 8.86 -24.26
CA PHE A 149 16.52 8.24 -24.96
C PHE A 149 17.81 9.07 -24.82
N ALA A 150 17.74 10.38 -25.02
CA ALA A 150 18.90 11.27 -24.96
C ALA A 150 19.51 11.37 -23.55
N HIS A 151 18.67 11.34 -22.53
CA HIS A 151 19.06 11.70 -21.17
C HIS A 151 19.17 10.51 -20.21
N CYS A 152 18.34 9.49 -20.41
CA CYS A 152 18.26 8.32 -19.53
C CYS A 152 18.79 7.05 -20.21
N GLY A 153 18.80 7.03 -21.55
CA GLY A 153 19.05 5.83 -22.37
C GLY A 153 20.43 5.19 -22.25
N ARG A 154 21.42 5.91 -21.69
CA ARG A 154 22.74 5.34 -21.36
C ARG A 154 22.69 4.42 -20.15
N CYS A 155 21.81 4.69 -19.19
CA CYS A 155 21.65 3.90 -17.98
C CYS A 155 20.46 2.96 -18.12
N HIS A 156 19.28 3.50 -18.43
CA HIS A 156 18.04 2.74 -18.47
C HIS A 156 17.72 2.23 -19.88
N VAL A 157 17.19 1.01 -19.98
CA VAL A 157 16.41 0.62 -21.16
C VAL A 157 15.07 1.36 -21.08
N ILE A 158 14.84 2.30 -21.99
CA ILE A 158 13.65 3.18 -22.00
C ILE A 158 12.53 2.59 -22.87
N GLY A 159 12.87 1.71 -23.80
CA GLY A 159 11.90 1.09 -24.71
C GLY A 159 12.58 0.30 -25.82
N PRO A 160 11.85 -0.05 -26.90
CA PRO A 160 12.38 -0.84 -28.02
C PRO A 160 13.64 -0.22 -28.66
N LYS A 161 13.72 1.11 -28.70
CA LYS A 161 14.80 1.88 -29.32
C LYS A 161 16.19 1.60 -28.73
N ASN A 162 16.28 1.21 -27.46
CA ASN A 162 17.54 0.89 -26.79
C ASN A 162 17.50 -0.42 -26.01
N ARG A 163 16.66 -1.38 -26.45
CA ARG A 163 16.37 -2.66 -25.76
C ARG A 163 17.61 -3.38 -25.20
N MET A 164 18.74 -3.31 -25.88
CA MET A 164 19.99 -4.00 -25.53
C MET A 164 21.12 -3.06 -25.08
N ASN A 165 20.85 -1.76 -24.93
CA ASN A 165 21.87 -0.71 -24.74
C ASN A 165 21.76 0.02 -23.40
N GLY A 166 21.05 -0.54 -22.42
CA GLY A 166 21.03 -0.05 -21.04
C GLY A 166 22.04 -0.78 -20.15
N LEU A 167 22.32 -0.23 -18.96
CA LEU A 167 23.11 -0.89 -17.93
C LEU A 167 22.27 -1.97 -17.25
N GLY A 168 22.80 -3.20 -17.20
CA GLY A 168 22.10 -4.33 -16.57
C GLY A 168 21.84 -4.17 -15.07
N SER A 169 22.54 -3.25 -14.39
CA SER A 169 22.37 -2.95 -12.97
C SER A 169 21.27 -1.92 -12.68
N THR A 170 20.69 -1.29 -13.70
CA THR A 170 19.59 -0.33 -13.55
C THR A 170 18.31 -0.88 -14.17
N PRO A 171 17.15 -0.79 -13.49
CA PRO A 171 15.90 -1.33 -14.02
C PRO A 171 15.47 -0.59 -15.29
N SER A 172 14.84 -1.29 -16.23
CA SER A 172 14.22 -0.65 -17.40
C SER A 172 13.02 0.21 -17.00
N PHE A 173 12.59 1.12 -17.87
CA PHE A 173 11.36 1.90 -17.62
C PHE A 173 10.14 0.99 -17.47
N ALA A 174 10.03 -0.07 -18.28
CA ALA A 174 8.96 -1.05 -18.16
C ALA A 174 8.96 -1.78 -16.80
N VAL A 175 10.14 -2.11 -16.26
CA VAL A 175 10.26 -2.69 -14.91
C VAL A 175 9.89 -1.66 -13.84
N LEU A 176 10.32 -0.39 -13.97
CA LEU A 176 9.92 0.66 -13.04
C LEU A 176 8.41 0.91 -13.05
N ARG A 177 7.74 0.73 -14.19
CA ARG A 177 6.28 0.84 -14.34
C ARG A 177 5.49 -0.22 -13.58
N THR A 178 6.12 -1.29 -13.10
CA THR A 178 5.44 -2.29 -12.24
C THR A 178 5.34 -1.84 -10.78
N LEU A 179 6.03 -0.76 -10.39
CA LEU A 179 6.03 -0.28 -9.02
C LEU A 179 4.75 0.53 -8.74
N PRO A 180 4.10 0.36 -7.58
CA PRO A 180 2.88 1.10 -7.23
C PRO A 180 3.06 2.63 -7.20
N ASP A 181 4.28 3.09 -6.89
CA ASP A 181 4.68 4.51 -6.78
C ASP A 181 5.57 4.97 -7.94
N TRP A 182 5.43 4.34 -9.12
CA TRP A 182 6.27 4.63 -10.28
C TRP A 182 6.22 6.11 -10.67
N ASP A 183 5.04 6.72 -10.66
CA ASP A 183 4.76 8.11 -11.00
C ASP A 183 5.59 9.06 -10.12
N MET A 184 5.47 8.93 -8.80
CA MET A 184 6.24 9.70 -7.83
C MET A 184 7.76 9.49 -7.97
N ARG A 185 8.19 8.30 -8.38
CA ARG A 185 9.61 8.00 -8.61
C ARG A 185 10.13 8.71 -9.85
N PHE A 186 9.35 8.73 -10.92
CA PHE A 186 9.71 9.43 -12.16
C PHE A 186 9.60 10.95 -12.00
N GLU A 187 8.57 11.47 -11.32
CA GLU A 187 8.43 12.91 -11.06
C GLU A 187 9.60 13.45 -10.23
N GLY A 188 9.95 12.74 -9.15
CA GLY A 188 11.00 13.15 -8.22
C GLY A 188 12.40 12.58 -8.53
N PHE A 189 12.62 12.00 -9.72
CA PHE A 189 13.85 11.23 -9.98
C PHE A 189 15.12 12.06 -9.76
N PHE A 190 15.07 13.34 -10.13
CA PHE A 190 16.19 14.28 -10.04
C PHE A 190 16.68 14.53 -8.60
N ALA A 191 15.90 14.16 -7.59
CA ALA A 191 16.29 14.28 -6.18
C ALA A 191 16.75 12.95 -5.56
N ARG A 192 16.64 11.84 -6.31
CA ARG A 192 16.96 10.49 -5.81
C ARG A 192 18.35 10.07 -6.25
N ASN A 193 19.03 9.26 -5.43
CA ASN A 193 20.30 8.66 -5.83
C ASN A 193 20.08 7.63 -6.97
N PRO A 194 20.99 7.56 -7.97
CA PRO A 194 22.18 8.38 -8.14
C PRO A 194 21.94 9.73 -8.86
N HIS A 195 20.73 9.98 -9.38
CA HIS A 195 20.39 11.09 -10.26
C HIS A 195 20.66 12.48 -9.67
N GLY A 196 20.42 12.71 -8.38
CA GLY A 196 20.63 14.01 -7.75
C GLY A 196 22.07 14.53 -7.80
N ALA A 197 23.04 13.63 -8.03
CA ALA A 197 24.43 14.04 -8.19
C ALA A 197 24.75 14.64 -9.58
N PHE A 198 23.86 14.48 -10.57
CA PHE A 198 24.13 14.87 -11.96
C PHE A 198 22.91 15.36 -12.74
N THR A 199 21.76 15.58 -12.09
CA THR A 199 20.54 16.06 -12.72
C THR A 199 20.18 17.45 -12.22
N GLN A 200 19.79 18.35 -13.14
CA GLN A 200 19.22 19.65 -12.81
C GLN A 200 17.93 19.88 -13.58
N ILE A 201 16.92 20.38 -12.89
CA ILE A 201 15.68 20.87 -13.46
C ILE A 201 15.70 22.40 -13.36
N GLU A 202 15.59 23.08 -14.51
CA GLU A 202 15.63 24.53 -14.60
C GLU A 202 14.53 25.16 -13.73
N GLY A 203 14.91 26.10 -12.87
CA GLY A 203 13.99 26.79 -11.94
C GLY A 203 13.50 25.95 -10.75
N VAL A 204 13.89 24.67 -10.65
CA VAL A 204 13.45 23.76 -9.58
C VAL A 204 14.62 23.30 -8.70
N THR A 205 15.72 22.84 -9.30
CA THR A 205 16.90 22.41 -8.54
C THR A 205 17.95 23.52 -8.45
N PRO A 206 18.68 23.65 -7.32
CA PRO A 206 19.78 24.59 -7.22
C PRO A 206 20.96 24.21 -8.16
N PRO A 207 21.87 25.16 -8.44
CA PRO A 207 23.15 24.84 -9.07
C PRO A 207 23.95 23.84 -8.23
N PHE A 208 24.75 22.99 -8.87
CA PHE A 208 25.70 22.15 -8.14
C PHE A 208 26.70 22.99 -7.37
N ASP A 209 27.05 22.51 -6.18
CA ASP A 209 28.10 23.08 -5.35
C ASP A 209 29.45 23.02 -6.11
N PRO A 210 30.13 24.16 -6.35
CA PRO A 210 31.42 24.17 -7.03
C PRO A 210 32.49 23.29 -6.35
N ALA A 211 32.39 23.07 -5.03
CA ALA A 211 33.29 22.19 -4.29
C ALA A 211 32.97 20.70 -4.47
N ARG A 212 31.80 20.36 -5.03
CA ARG A 212 31.34 18.99 -5.28
C ARG A 212 30.74 18.91 -6.70
N PRO A 213 31.60 18.99 -7.74
CA PRO A 213 31.14 18.95 -9.11
C PRO A 213 30.49 17.60 -9.44
N PRO A 214 29.54 17.57 -10.37
CA PRO A 214 28.90 16.34 -10.83
C PRO A 214 29.92 15.31 -11.32
N PRO A 215 29.70 14.01 -11.05
CA PRO A 215 30.63 12.95 -11.44
C PRO A 215 30.60 12.64 -12.95
N ILE A 216 29.60 13.16 -13.67
CA ILE A 216 29.41 13.03 -15.12
C ILE A 216 28.87 14.34 -15.69
N VAL A 217 28.87 14.47 -17.02
CA VAL A 217 28.21 15.59 -17.71
C VAL A 217 26.75 15.67 -17.23
N PRO A 218 26.32 16.81 -16.66
CA PRO A 218 24.98 16.90 -16.09
C PRO A 218 23.88 16.80 -17.13
N LEU A 219 22.84 16.06 -16.75
CA LEU A 219 21.53 16.15 -17.35
C LEU A 219 20.88 17.48 -16.94
N ARG A 220 20.41 18.25 -17.91
CA ARG A 220 19.58 19.45 -17.68
C ARG A 220 18.25 19.31 -18.41
N LEU A 221 17.16 19.55 -17.70
CA LEU A 221 15.80 19.51 -18.24
C LEU A 221 15.05 20.76 -17.80
N LYS A 222 14.07 21.17 -18.60
CA LYS A 222 13.02 22.12 -18.19
C LYS A 222 11.84 21.39 -17.57
N PRO A 223 11.01 22.06 -16.75
CA PRO A 223 9.79 21.47 -16.21
C PRO A 223 8.89 20.84 -17.30
N GLY A 224 8.66 21.55 -18.42
CA GLY A 224 7.87 20.99 -19.54
C GLY A 224 8.51 19.79 -20.25
N GLU A 225 9.83 19.63 -20.16
CA GLU A 225 10.53 18.44 -20.69
C GLU A 225 10.39 17.26 -19.74
N LEU A 226 10.38 17.50 -18.43
CA LEU A 226 10.01 16.50 -17.43
C LEU A 226 8.57 16.00 -17.65
N GLU A 227 7.62 16.91 -17.86
CA GLU A 227 6.23 16.54 -18.18
C GLU A 227 6.12 15.67 -19.45
N ALA A 228 6.90 16.00 -20.50
CA ALA A 228 6.95 15.17 -21.71
C ALA A 228 7.49 13.76 -21.40
N ILE A 229 8.54 13.64 -20.59
CA ILE A 229 9.07 12.34 -20.14
C ILE A 229 8.02 11.56 -19.35
N LEU A 230 7.29 12.21 -18.44
CA LEU A 230 6.23 11.58 -17.65
C LEU A 230 5.10 11.06 -18.53
N ALA A 231 4.68 11.84 -19.53
CA ALA A 231 3.68 11.43 -20.52
C ALA A 231 4.14 10.23 -21.37
N TYR A 232 5.43 10.15 -21.72
CA TYR A 232 5.97 8.97 -22.38
C TYR A 232 5.93 7.74 -21.47
N VAL A 233 6.41 7.88 -20.24
CA VAL A 233 6.53 6.78 -19.28
C VAL A 233 5.17 6.23 -18.87
N SER A 234 4.15 7.08 -18.71
CA SER A 234 2.78 6.64 -18.37
C SER A 234 2.19 5.69 -19.42
N ALA A 235 2.50 5.94 -20.70
CA ALA A 235 2.09 5.13 -21.85
C ALA A 235 2.87 3.82 -22.00
N ILE A 236 3.98 3.63 -21.28
CA ILE A 236 4.74 2.37 -21.30
C ILE A 236 3.96 1.30 -20.54
N ALA A 237 3.72 0.16 -21.19
CA ALA A 237 3.17 -1.02 -20.55
C ALA A 237 4.15 -1.54 -19.47
N PRO A 238 3.68 -1.83 -18.24
CA PRO A 238 4.50 -2.47 -17.22
C PRO A 238 5.08 -3.80 -17.72
N ALA A 239 6.30 -4.11 -17.31
CA ALA A 239 6.92 -5.38 -17.63
C ALA A 239 6.15 -6.55 -17.00
N ASP A 240 6.00 -7.64 -17.74
CA ASP A 240 5.55 -8.91 -17.18
C ASP A 240 6.72 -9.57 -16.44
N LEU A 241 6.65 -9.55 -15.10
CA LEU A 241 7.66 -10.17 -14.22
C LEU A 241 7.29 -11.61 -13.83
N GLY A 242 6.17 -12.14 -14.33
CA GLY A 242 5.63 -13.43 -13.91
C GLY A 242 4.99 -13.40 -12.52
N ALA A 243 4.63 -14.58 -12.01
CA ALA A 243 3.97 -14.72 -10.72
C ALA A 243 4.93 -14.40 -9.55
N PRO A 244 4.43 -13.84 -8.44
CA PRO A 244 5.23 -13.62 -7.23
C PRO A 244 5.92 -14.91 -6.77
N LEU A 245 7.17 -14.79 -6.32
CA LEU A 245 7.90 -15.90 -5.73
C LEU A 245 7.18 -16.37 -4.46
N ARG A 246 6.68 -17.61 -4.46
CA ARG A 246 6.11 -18.24 -3.28
C ARG A 246 7.25 -18.86 -2.47
N HIS A 247 7.54 -18.27 -1.31
CA HIS A 247 8.42 -18.91 -0.34
C HIS A 247 7.70 -20.13 0.26
N GLN A 248 8.39 -21.27 0.29
CA GLN A 248 7.96 -22.48 1.00
C GLN A 248 8.35 -22.39 2.47
#